data_AF-E7S8R5-F1
#
_entry.id   AF-E7S8R5-F1
#
_cell.length_a   1.000
_cell.length_b   1.000
_cell.length_c   1.000
_cell.angle_alpha   90.00
_cell.angle_beta   90.00
_cell.angle_gamma   90.00
#
_symmetry.space_group_name_H-M   'P 1'
#
loop_
_entity.id
_entity.type
_entity.pdbx_description
1 polymer ?
#
loop_
_entity_poly.entity_id
_entity_poly.type
_entity_poly.pdbx_seq_one_letter_code
_entity_poly.pdbx_strand_id
1 'polypeptide(L)'
;MSNLFDSIFNNATATVDPLRLLLALLVSLFLGMALSWTYKYRTLYTREFVISLTLLPCMMTLVIFLVNGSLGTSIAVAGTFSLIRFRSATSGSRELIAIFLAMIIGLAAGSGYLLLAILSTLSLLGVWLVLENKQSKADHQRRRHLTITVSKQDAVAEQISQLLDQSCSEVDFISVTTAQAGEQLTLNYEVNMKSNIDDFALANLLISKVENCDVALTKRAKKRKNL
;
A
#
# COMPACT_ATOMS: atom_id res chain seq x y z
N MET A 1 -38.93 22.33 25.33
CA MET A 1 -37.67 22.07 24.62
C MET A 1 -37.53 20.57 24.40
N SER A 2 -37.75 20.08 23.18
CA SER A 2 -37.19 18.82 22.61
C SER A 2 -38.01 18.36 21.39
N ASN A 3 -38.03 19.17 20.33
CA ASN A 3 -38.57 18.81 19.01
C ASN A 3 -37.54 19.09 17.89
N LEU A 4 -36.24 19.20 18.24
CA LEU A 4 -35.18 19.62 17.32
C LEU A 4 -34.51 18.46 16.56
N PHE A 5 -34.89 17.21 16.86
CA PHE A 5 -34.28 16.00 16.29
C PHE A 5 -35.31 14.95 15.86
N ASP A 6 -36.57 15.34 15.63
CA ASP A 6 -37.54 14.43 15.01
C ASP A 6 -37.39 14.48 13.49
N SER A 7 -37.41 13.32 12.83
CA SER A 7 -37.24 13.23 11.37
C SER A 7 -38.48 13.79 10.67
N ILE A 8 -38.29 14.77 9.79
CA ILE A 8 -39.37 15.46 9.04
C ILE A 8 -40.10 14.48 8.08
N PHE A 9 -39.54 13.30 7.82
CA PHE A 9 -40.13 12.25 6.97
C PHE A 9 -40.84 11.20 7.81
N ASN A 10 -41.99 11.59 8.35
CA ASN A 10 -42.75 10.89 9.37
C ASN A 10 -43.42 9.57 8.94
N ASN A 11 -43.01 8.92 7.84
CA ASN A 11 -43.62 7.67 7.34
C ASN A 11 -42.69 6.87 6.39
N ALA A 12 -41.42 6.69 6.73
CA ALA A 12 -40.66 5.58 6.16
C ALA A 12 -40.72 4.41 7.14
N THR A 13 -41.56 3.42 6.84
CA THR A 13 -41.71 2.15 7.55
C THR A 13 -40.46 1.26 7.42
N ALA A 14 -39.29 1.80 7.75
CA ALA A 14 -38.14 1.00 8.12
C ALA A 14 -38.11 1.01 9.64
N THR A 15 -38.29 -0.16 10.25
CA THR A 15 -38.05 -0.38 11.68
C THR A 15 -36.54 -0.25 11.93
N VAL A 16 -36.06 1.00 11.94
CA VAL A 16 -34.66 1.34 12.20
C VAL A 16 -34.42 1.13 13.68
N ASP A 17 -33.99 -0.07 14.04
CA ASP A 17 -33.71 -0.48 15.42
C ASP A 17 -32.35 0.12 15.85
N PRO A 18 -32.30 1.19 16.66
CA PRO A 18 -31.07 1.95 16.93
C PRO A 18 -29.99 1.08 17.60
N LEU A 19 -30.41 0.07 18.36
CA LEU A 19 -29.53 -0.91 18.99
C LEU A 19 -28.79 -1.77 17.96
N ARG A 20 -29.46 -2.16 16.87
CA ARG A 20 -28.84 -2.96 15.80
C ARG A 20 -27.81 -2.15 15.02
N LEU A 21 -28.11 -0.87 14.78
CA LEU A 21 -27.14 0.05 14.17
C LEU A 21 -25.91 0.22 15.05
N LEU A 22 -26.09 0.48 16.35
CA LEU A 22 -24.97 0.61 17.29
C LEU A 22 -24.10 -0.66 17.31
N LEU A 23 -24.74 -1.83 17.31
CA LEU A 23 -24.05 -3.12 17.28
C LEU A 23 -23.28 -3.32 15.96
N ALA A 24 -23.87 -2.96 14.82
CA ALA A 24 -23.20 -3.01 13.52
C ALA A 24 -21.98 -2.08 13.45
N LEU A 25 -22.09 -0.88 14.02
CA LEU A 25 -20.98 0.08 14.10
C LEU A 25 -19.84 -0.43 14.99
N LEU A 26 -20.16 -1.02 16.15
CA LEU A 26 -19.15 -1.62 17.03
C LEU A 26 -18.43 -2.80 16.36
N VAL A 27 -19.18 -3.68 15.69
CA VAL A 27 -18.61 -4.82 14.96
C VAL A 27 -17.72 -4.33 13.81
N SER A 28 -18.20 -3.36 13.02
CA SER A 28 -17.45 -2.75 11.93
C SER A 28 -16.16 -2.06 12.41
N LEU A 29 -16.23 -1.35 13.54
CA LEU A 29 -15.06 -0.73 14.17
C LEU A 29 -14.04 -1.78 14.63
N PHE A 30 -14.51 -2.87 15.25
CA PHE A 30 -13.63 -3.96 15.70
C PHE A 30 -12.94 -4.66 14.51
N LEU A 31 -13.69 -4.91 13.43
CA LEU A 31 -13.15 -5.47 12.17
C LEU A 31 -12.16 -4.50 11.51
N GLY A 32 -12.44 -3.19 11.54
CA GLY A 32 -11.52 -2.15 11.10
C GLY A 32 -10.23 -2.10 11.90
N MET A 33 -10.30 -2.29 13.23
CA MET A 33 -9.10 -2.43 14.07
C MET A 33 -8.30 -3.68 13.72
N ALA A 34 -8.96 -4.82 13.49
CA ALA A 34 -8.29 -6.06 13.08
C ALA A 34 -7.58 -5.92 11.73
N LEU A 35 -8.22 -5.24 10.77
CA LEU A 35 -7.63 -4.90 9.47
C LEU A 35 -6.38 -4.01 9.63
N SER A 36 -6.51 -2.93 10.41
CA SER A 36 -5.39 -2.02 10.70
C SER A 36 -4.23 -2.70 11.42
N TRP A 37 -4.52 -3.62 12.34
CA TRP A 37 -3.49 -4.41 13.01
C TRP A 37 -2.73 -5.30 12.02
N THR A 38 -3.47 -6.00 11.16
CA THR A 38 -2.89 -6.87 10.13
C THR A 38 -2.00 -6.06 9.18
N TYR A 39 -2.48 -4.88 8.77
CA TYR A 39 -1.73 -3.96 7.92
C TYR A 39 -0.43 -3.46 8.59
N LYS A 40 -0.51 -3.10 9.88
CA LYS A 40 0.64 -2.62 10.69
C LYS A 40 1.74 -3.66 10.83
N TYR A 41 1.39 -4.94 10.93
CA TYR A 41 2.35 -6.02 11.19
C TYR A 41 3.31 -6.28 10.02
N ARG A 42 2.91 -5.96 8.78
CA ARG A 42 3.63 -6.42 7.57
C ARG A 42 4.07 -5.32 6.59
N THR A 43 3.54 -4.10 6.71
CA THR A 43 3.84 -3.02 5.75
C THR A 43 4.40 -1.77 6.43
N LEU A 44 5.33 -1.07 5.75
CA LEU A 44 5.78 0.27 6.15
C LEU A 44 4.57 1.23 6.08
N TYR A 45 4.06 1.66 7.24
CA TYR A 45 2.81 2.42 7.33
C TYR A 45 3.04 3.87 7.76
N THR A 46 2.12 4.75 7.37
CA THR A 46 1.97 6.09 7.96
C THR A 46 0.89 6.05 9.04
N ARG A 47 1.10 6.77 10.14
CA ARG A 47 0.16 6.78 11.27
C ARG A 47 -1.24 7.24 10.85
N GLU A 48 -1.30 8.27 10.02
CA GLU A 48 -2.56 8.84 9.50
C GLU A 48 -3.36 7.85 8.65
N PHE A 49 -2.67 6.99 7.89
CA PHE A 49 -3.34 5.98 7.06
C PHE A 49 -4.03 4.91 7.91
N VAL A 50 -3.35 4.43 8.97
CA VAL A 50 -3.91 3.38 9.86
C VAL A 50 -5.13 3.90 10.63
N ILE A 51 -5.09 5.16 11.07
CA ILE A 51 -6.24 5.80 11.73
C ILE A 51 -7.42 5.86 10.74
N SER A 52 -7.16 6.35 9.52
CA SER A 52 -8.18 6.46 8.46
C SER A 52 -8.77 5.09 8.09
N LEU A 53 -7.92 4.06 7.97
CA LEU A 53 -8.31 2.70 7.62
C LEU A 53 -9.20 2.05 8.69
N THR A 54 -8.99 2.40 9.96
CA THR A 54 -9.82 1.91 11.08
C THR A 54 -11.20 2.55 11.09
N LEU A 55 -11.29 3.84 10.71
CA LEU A 55 -12.54 4.60 10.76
C LEU A 55 -13.40 4.39 9.50
N LEU A 56 -12.77 4.05 8.36
CA LEU A 56 -13.44 3.90 7.07
C LEU A 56 -14.60 2.87 7.07
N PRO A 57 -14.47 1.65 7.65
CA PRO A 57 -15.57 0.69 7.73
C PRO A 57 -16.79 1.24 8.47
N CYS A 58 -16.55 1.99 9.56
CA CYS A 58 -17.62 2.60 10.37
C CYS A 58 -18.40 3.64 9.55
N MET A 59 -17.70 4.51 8.83
CA MET A 59 -18.31 5.49 7.92
C MET A 59 -19.13 4.79 6.82
N MET A 60 -18.58 3.73 6.23
CA MET A 60 -19.29 2.96 5.20
C MET A 60 -20.53 2.24 5.75
N THR A 61 -20.46 1.73 6.99
CA THR A 61 -21.60 1.09 7.67
C THR A 61 -22.76 2.07 7.83
N LEU A 62 -22.47 3.31 8.25
CA LEU A 62 -23.47 4.38 8.37
C LEU A 62 -24.11 4.71 7.03
N VAL A 63 -23.30 4.91 5.99
CA VAL A 63 -23.78 5.28 4.65
C VAL A 63 -24.71 4.18 4.10
N ILE A 64 -24.31 2.92 4.21
CA ILE A 64 -25.09 1.78 3.69
C ILE A 64 -26.35 1.56 4.50
N PHE A 65 -26.31 1.75 5.81
CA PHE A 65 -27.48 1.66 6.65
C PHE A 65 -28.51 2.77 6.34
N LEU A 66 -28.06 4.01 6.11
CA LEU A 66 -28.92 5.15 5.78
C LEU A 66 -29.65 4.97 4.44
N VAL A 67 -28.98 4.29 3.52
CA VAL A 67 -29.48 3.94 2.19
C VAL A 67 -30.43 2.75 2.23
N ASN A 68 -30.32 1.91 3.26
CA ASN A 68 -31.12 0.71 3.41
C ASN A 68 -32.60 1.08 3.56
N GLY A 69 -33.42 0.68 2.58
CA GLY A 69 -34.87 0.98 2.56
C GLY A 69 -35.34 1.90 1.43
N SER A 70 -34.44 2.49 0.62
CA SER A 70 -34.86 3.19 -0.59
C SER A 70 -33.92 2.97 -1.78
N LEU A 71 -34.41 2.25 -2.78
CA LEU A 71 -33.62 1.87 -3.97
C LEU A 71 -32.98 3.08 -4.67
N GLY A 72 -33.67 4.23 -4.65
CA GLY A 72 -33.18 5.48 -5.22
C GLY A 72 -31.98 6.08 -4.47
N THR A 73 -31.94 5.99 -3.14
CA THR A 73 -30.76 6.48 -2.37
C THR A 73 -29.56 5.57 -2.57
N SER A 74 -29.77 4.26 -2.78
CA SER A 74 -28.69 3.31 -3.08
C SER A 74 -27.98 3.64 -4.38
N ILE A 75 -28.76 3.95 -5.42
CA ILE A 75 -28.24 4.34 -6.72
C ILE A 75 -27.51 5.69 -6.63
N ALA A 76 -28.07 6.66 -5.89
CA ALA A 76 -27.44 7.96 -5.68
C ALA A 76 -26.08 7.86 -4.95
N VAL A 77 -26.01 7.01 -3.93
CA VAL A 77 -24.77 6.76 -3.18
C VAL A 77 -23.73 6.02 -4.04
N ALA A 78 -24.15 5.02 -4.83
CA ALA A 78 -23.25 4.36 -5.78
C ALA A 78 -22.70 5.34 -6.83
N GLY A 79 -23.54 6.22 -7.36
CA GLY A 79 -23.13 7.29 -8.28
C GLY A 79 -22.15 8.28 -7.63
N THR A 80 -22.39 8.65 -6.37
CA THR A 80 -21.50 9.54 -5.61
C THR A 80 -20.15 8.89 -5.33
N PHE A 81 -20.11 7.61 -4.97
CA PHE A 81 -18.85 6.87 -4.81
C PHE A 81 -18.06 6.77 -6.11
N SER A 82 -18.74 6.66 -7.26
CA SER A 82 -18.07 6.68 -8.57
C SER A 82 -17.40 8.02 -8.89
N LEU A 83 -17.81 9.12 -8.24
CA LEU A 83 -17.18 10.44 -8.38
C LEU A 83 -15.97 10.62 -7.45
N ILE A 84 -15.82 9.77 -6.43
CA ILE A 84 -14.66 9.79 -5.55
C ILE A 84 -13.45 9.31 -6.34
N ARG A 85 -12.71 10.27 -6.91
CA ARG A 85 -11.46 10.01 -7.58
C ARG A 85 -10.41 9.70 -6.52
N PHE A 86 -10.04 8.43 -6.38
CA PHE A 86 -8.80 8.04 -5.71
C PHE A 86 -7.63 8.61 -6.51
N ARG A 87 -7.24 9.84 -6.19
CA ARG A 87 -6.02 10.43 -6.74
C ARG A 87 -4.87 9.67 -6.08
N SER A 88 -4.38 8.64 -6.78
CA SER A 88 -3.19 7.86 -6.43
C SER A 88 -1.94 8.74 -6.53
N ALA A 89 -1.85 9.78 -5.70
CA ALA A 89 -0.69 10.65 -5.69
C ALA A 89 0.53 9.93 -5.10
N THR A 90 0.35 8.95 -4.21
CA THR A 90 1.47 8.23 -3.57
C THR A 90 1.08 6.90 -2.92
N SER A 91 -0.17 6.42 -3.00
CA SER A 91 -0.57 5.23 -2.24
C SER A 91 -0.11 3.93 -2.91
N GLY A 92 0.62 3.09 -2.17
CA GLY A 92 1.08 1.80 -2.68
C GLY A 92 -0.09 0.90 -3.08
N SER A 93 0.11 -0.06 -3.99
CA SER A 93 -0.92 -1.04 -4.38
C SER A 93 -1.55 -1.75 -3.17
N ARG A 94 -0.76 -2.00 -2.11
CA ARG A 94 -1.23 -2.56 -0.83
C ARG A 94 -2.19 -1.62 -0.10
N GLU A 95 -1.94 -0.32 -0.09
CA GLU A 95 -2.82 0.66 0.57
C GLU A 95 -4.20 0.68 -0.11
N LEU A 96 -4.22 0.60 -1.44
CA LEU A 96 -5.46 0.54 -2.20
C LEU A 96 -6.27 -0.72 -1.84
N ILE A 97 -5.66 -1.91 -1.84
CA ILE A 97 -6.36 -3.15 -1.47
C ILE A 97 -6.90 -3.08 -0.03
N ALA A 98 -6.16 -2.48 0.91
CA ALA A 98 -6.61 -2.30 2.29
C ALA A 98 -7.86 -1.40 2.37
N ILE A 99 -7.90 -0.29 1.62
CA ILE A 99 -9.07 0.59 1.54
C ILE A 99 -10.29 -0.18 0.99
N PHE A 100 -10.12 -0.94 -0.09
CA PHE A 100 -11.20 -1.76 -0.64
C PHE A 100 -11.70 -2.81 0.34
N LEU A 101 -10.79 -3.47 1.06
CA LEU A 101 -11.15 -4.42 2.10
C LEU A 101 -11.97 -3.74 3.20
N ALA A 102 -11.54 -2.58 3.70
CA ALA A 102 -12.30 -1.78 4.67
C ALA A 102 -13.70 -1.40 4.18
N MET A 103 -13.85 -1.07 2.89
CA MET A 103 -15.16 -0.78 2.30
C MET A 103 -16.07 -2.01 2.26
N ILE A 104 -15.54 -3.18 1.88
CA ILE A 104 -16.30 -4.45 1.87
C ILE A 104 -16.80 -4.80 3.28
N ILE A 105 -15.96 -4.60 4.31
CA ILE A 105 -16.33 -4.81 5.72
C ILE A 105 -17.52 -3.94 6.09
N GLY A 106 -17.44 -2.63 5.80
CA GLY A 106 -18.50 -1.68 6.10
C GLY A 106 -19.79 -1.95 5.34
N LEU A 107 -19.69 -2.42 4.09
CA LEU A 107 -20.84 -2.82 3.26
C LEU A 107 -21.57 -4.04 3.84
N ALA A 108 -20.83 -5.06 4.25
CA ALA A 108 -21.40 -6.27 4.85
C ALA A 108 -22.02 -5.99 6.24
N ALA A 109 -21.36 -5.15 7.05
CA ALA A 109 -21.90 -4.75 8.35
C ALA A 109 -23.13 -3.84 8.21
N GLY A 110 -23.09 -2.85 7.29
CA GLY A 110 -24.18 -1.88 7.08
C GLY A 110 -25.44 -2.46 6.44
N SER A 111 -25.30 -3.57 5.71
CA SER A 111 -26.45 -4.33 5.18
C SER A 111 -27.13 -5.22 6.23
N GLY A 112 -26.58 -5.31 7.45
CA GLY A 112 -27.12 -6.11 8.55
C GLY A 112 -26.62 -7.55 8.63
N TYR A 113 -25.78 -7.98 7.69
CA TYR A 113 -25.19 -9.33 7.68
C TYR A 113 -23.91 -9.41 8.50
N LEU A 114 -24.03 -9.26 9.82
CA LEU A 114 -22.88 -9.24 10.75
C LEU A 114 -22.01 -10.49 10.69
N LEU A 115 -22.63 -11.68 10.63
CA LEU A 115 -21.90 -12.94 10.54
C LEU A 115 -21.10 -13.02 9.23
N LEU A 116 -21.70 -12.57 8.12
CA LEU A 116 -21.05 -12.51 6.82
C LEU A 116 -19.89 -11.50 6.81
N ALA A 117 -20.06 -10.35 7.47
CA ALA A 117 -19.00 -9.37 7.63
C ALA A 117 -17.79 -9.98 8.35
N ILE A 118 -18.00 -10.69 9.46
CA ILE A 118 -16.91 -11.35 10.19
C ILE A 118 -16.23 -12.43 9.33
N LEU A 119 -17.01 -13.32 8.71
CA LEU A 119 -16.49 -14.44 7.93
C LEU A 119 -15.71 -13.96 6.69
N SER A 120 -16.26 -12.99 5.96
CA SER A 120 -15.60 -12.42 4.77
C SER A 120 -14.32 -11.68 5.14
N THR A 121 -14.33 -10.91 6.22
CA THR A 121 -13.12 -10.23 6.73
C THR A 121 -12.04 -11.23 7.08
N LEU A 122 -12.38 -12.27 7.83
CA LEU A 122 -11.42 -13.28 8.26
C LEU A 122 -10.84 -14.05 7.06
N SER A 123 -11.68 -14.40 6.08
CA SER A 123 -11.25 -15.08 4.85
C SER A 123 -10.29 -14.20 4.03
N LEU A 124 -10.65 -12.94 3.78
CA LEU A 124 -9.84 -12.02 2.98
C LEU A 124 -8.52 -11.66 3.68
N LEU A 125 -8.54 -11.43 5.00
CA LEU A 125 -7.32 -11.24 5.80
C LEU A 125 -6.43 -12.50 5.77
N GLY A 126 -7.04 -13.69 5.86
CA GLY A 126 -6.32 -14.96 5.75
C GLY A 126 -5.60 -15.11 4.41
N VAL A 127 -6.29 -14.85 3.30
CA VAL A 127 -5.69 -14.88 1.96
C VAL A 127 -4.57 -13.86 1.83
N TRP A 128 -4.78 -12.63 2.31
CA TRP A 128 -3.76 -11.59 2.31
C TRP A 128 -2.50 -12.06 3.03
N LEU A 129 -2.64 -12.57 4.25
CA LEU A 129 -1.53 -13.04 5.08
C LEU A 129 -0.78 -14.20 4.43
N VAL A 130 -1.48 -15.15 3.81
CA VAL A 130 -0.87 -16.28 3.10
C VAL A 130 -0.06 -15.79 1.90
N LEU A 131 -0.59 -14.83 1.13
CA LEU A 131 0.09 -14.27 -0.03
C LEU A 131 1.38 -13.51 0.37
N GLU A 132 1.29 -12.70 1.43
CA GLU A 132 2.45 -11.98 1.96
C GLU A 132 3.52 -12.92 2.54
N ASN A 133 3.11 -14.00 3.22
CA ASN A 133 4.07 -14.96 3.78
C ASN A 133 4.85 -15.70 2.68
N LYS A 134 4.25 -15.90 1.50
CA LYS A 134 4.93 -16.45 0.32
C LYS A 134 5.88 -15.44 -0.33
N GLN A 135 5.48 -14.15 -0.44
CA GLN A 135 6.34 -13.11 -1.02
C GLN A 135 7.53 -12.73 -0.13
N SER A 136 7.36 -12.73 1.20
CA SER A 136 8.39 -12.31 2.16
C SER A 136 9.63 -13.21 2.18
N LYS A 137 9.56 -14.45 1.68
CA LYS A 137 10.70 -15.38 1.66
C LYS A 137 11.52 -15.30 0.36
N ALA A 138 10.98 -14.74 -0.72
CA ALA A 138 11.62 -14.78 -2.04
C ALA A 138 12.29 -13.46 -2.46
N ASP A 139 11.74 -12.30 -2.07
CA ASP A 139 11.98 -11.06 -2.85
C ASP A 139 12.55 -9.88 -2.04
N HIS A 140 12.27 -9.77 -0.74
CA HIS A 140 12.55 -8.53 0.01
C HIS A 140 13.92 -8.43 0.69
N GLN A 141 14.65 -9.54 0.90
CA GLN A 141 15.93 -9.47 1.61
C GLN A 141 17.14 -9.17 0.71
N ARG A 142 17.00 -9.27 -0.61
CA ARG A 142 18.13 -9.22 -1.56
C ARG A 142 18.09 -8.08 -2.57
N ARG A 143 16.96 -7.41 -2.75
CA ARG A 143 16.88 -6.18 -3.56
C ARG A 143 17.65 -5.05 -2.88
N ARG A 144 18.61 -4.49 -3.59
CA ARG A 144 19.49 -3.41 -3.15
C ARG A 144 19.43 -2.31 -4.20
N HIS A 145 19.33 -1.06 -3.76
CA HIS A 145 19.57 0.06 -4.65
C HIS A 145 21.06 0.36 -4.67
N LEU A 146 21.66 0.22 -5.84
CA LEU A 146 23.05 0.50 -6.12
C LEU A 146 23.10 1.81 -6.91
N THR A 147 23.61 2.85 -6.29
CA THR A 147 23.89 4.12 -6.95
C THR A 147 25.39 4.18 -7.21
N ILE A 148 25.76 4.33 -8.48
CA ILE A 148 27.15 4.43 -8.90
C ILE A 148 27.34 5.79 -9.54
N THR A 149 28.30 6.57 -9.05
CA THR A 149 28.69 7.85 -9.66
C THR A 149 30.04 7.67 -10.33
N VAL A 150 30.10 7.96 -11.63
CA VAL A 150 31.29 7.78 -12.48
C VAL A 150 31.50 9.04 -13.32
N SER A 151 32.74 9.39 -13.60
CA SER A 151 33.06 10.39 -14.63
C SER A 151 32.78 9.83 -16.04
N LYS A 152 32.30 10.66 -16.96
CA LYS A 152 31.81 10.25 -18.29
C LYS A 152 32.85 9.44 -19.09
N GLN A 153 32.66 8.12 -19.12
CA GLN A 153 33.41 7.18 -19.96
C GLN A 153 32.49 6.02 -20.37
N ASP A 154 32.22 5.88 -21.67
CA ASP A 154 31.31 4.84 -22.19
C ASP A 154 31.82 3.41 -21.91
N ALA A 155 33.15 3.22 -21.91
CA ALA A 155 33.81 1.95 -21.59
C ALA A 155 33.56 1.50 -20.14
N VAL A 156 33.34 2.44 -19.21
CA VAL A 156 33.12 2.13 -17.79
C VAL A 156 31.69 1.63 -17.55
N ALA A 157 30.70 2.13 -18.31
CA ALA A 157 29.32 1.67 -18.20
C ALA A 157 29.16 0.20 -18.61
N GLU A 158 29.84 -0.23 -19.68
CA GLU A 158 29.86 -1.65 -20.09
C GLU A 158 30.60 -2.56 -19.11
N GLN A 159 31.70 -2.08 -18.52
CA GLN A 159 32.40 -2.84 -17.49
C GLN A 159 31.51 -3.03 -16.25
N ILE A 160 30.80 -1.98 -15.83
CA ILE A 160 29.87 -2.04 -14.70
C ILE A 160 28.76 -3.07 -14.98
N SER A 161 28.10 -3.02 -16.14
CA SER A 161 27.02 -3.97 -16.46
C SER A 161 27.50 -5.42 -16.45
N GLN A 162 28.68 -5.70 -17.01
CA GLN A 162 29.27 -7.05 -17.00
C GLN A 162 29.59 -7.55 -15.58
N LEU A 163 30.11 -6.68 -14.71
CA LEU A 163 30.41 -7.04 -13.31
C LEU A 163 29.13 -7.30 -12.50
N LEU A 164 28.10 -6.52 -12.78
CA LEU A 164 26.77 -6.69 -12.18
C LEU A 164 26.14 -8.01 -12.64
N ASP A 165 26.20 -8.38 -13.91
CA ASP A 165 25.65 -9.65 -14.42
C ASP A 165 26.33 -10.88 -13.81
N GLN A 166 27.63 -10.79 -13.55
CA GLN A 166 28.38 -11.88 -12.90
C GLN A 166 28.00 -12.01 -11.42
N SER A 167 27.82 -10.89 -10.71
CA SER A 167 27.66 -10.83 -9.26
C SER A 167 26.19 -10.84 -8.79
N CYS A 168 25.26 -10.43 -9.66
CA CYS A 168 23.84 -10.30 -9.35
C CYS A 168 23.02 -11.38 -10.08
N SER A 169 21.88 -11.73 -9.50
CA SER A 169 20.91 -12.66 -10.11
C SER A 169 19.96 -11.93 -11.05
N GLU A 170 19.71 -10.65 -10.77
CA GLU A 170 18.80 -9.77 -11.50
C GLU A 170 19.32 -8.34 -11.37
N VAL A 171 19.33 -7.61 -12.48
CA VAL A 171 19.88 -6.25 -12.58
C VAL A 171 18.87 -5.40 -13.36
N ASP A 172 18.17 -4.53 -12.65
CA ASP A 172 17.24 -3.57 -13.24
C ASP A 172 17.89 -2.19 -13.27
N PHE A 173 18.07 -1.65 -14.48
CA PHE A 173 18.54 -0.29 -14.66
C PHE A 173 17.39 0.71 -14.47
N ILE A 174 17.52 1.62 -13.49
CA ILE A 174 16.43 2.55 -13.11
C ILE A 174 16.55 3.87 -13.85
N SER A 175 17.72 4.53 -13.80
CA SER A 175 17.92 5.85 -14.40
C SER A 175 19.40 6.26 -14.49
N VAL A 176 19.72 7.06 -15.52
CA VAL A 176 20.97 7.84 -15.60
C VAL A 176 20.62 9.28 -15.24
N THR A 177 21.40 9.92 -14.39
CA THR A 177 21.35 11.37 -14.18
C THR A 177 22.72 11.97 -14.47
N THR A 178 22.77 13.01 -15.27
CA THR A 178 23.99 13.79 -15.53
C THR A 178 24.08 14.94 -14.52
N ALA A 179 25.24 15.11 -13.91
CA ALA A 179 25.58 16.25 -13.07
C ALA A 179 26.79 16.99 -13.67
N GLN A 180 26.97 18.26 -13.29
CA GLN A 180 28.10 19.10 -13.69
C GLN A 180 28.35 19.10 -15.22
N ALA A 181 27.42 19.67 -16.00
CA ALA A 181 27.54 19.81 -17.46
C ALA A 181 27.82 18.50 -18.24
N GLY A 182 27.50 17.34 -17.66
CA GLY A 182 27.68 16.03 -18.28
C GLY A 182 29.02 15.37 -18.00
N GLU A 183 29.85 15.94 -17.11
CA GLU A 183 31.13 15.32 -16.70
C GLU A 183 30.94 14.20 -15.66
N GLN A 184 29.85 14.24 -14.89
CA GLN A 184 29.50 13.21 -13.91
C GLN A 184 28.19 12.50 -14.29
N LEU A 185 28.21 11.18 -14.26
CA LEU A 185 27.08 10.30 -14.49
C LEU A 185 26.73 9.56 -13.19
N THR A 186 25.52 9.75 -12.71
CA THR A 186 24.94 8.96 -11.62
C THR A 186 24.02 7.89 -12.20
N LEU A 187 24.44 6.63 -12.11
CA LEU A 187 23.71 5.46 -12.54
C LEU A 187 22.98 4.84 -11.35
N ASN A 188 21.67 4.66 -11.46
CA ASN A 188 20.86 3.99 -10.43
C ASN A 188 20.43 2.61 -10.93
N TYR A 189 20.80 1.57 -10.19
CA TYR A 189 20.40 0.19 -10.42
C TYR A 189 19.62 -0.36 -9.23
N GLU A 190 18.64 -1.23 -9.50
CA GLU A 190 18.07 -2.14 -8.52
C GLU A 190 18.67 -3.52 -8.80
N VAL A 191 19.47 -4.03 -7.86
CA VAL A 191 20.18 -5.29 -8.02
C VAL A 191 19.71 -6.31 -7.00
N ASN A 192 19.51 -7.55 -7.46
CA ASN A 192 19.19 -8.69 -6.62
C ASN A 192 20.46 -9.54 -6.45
N MET A 193 21.10 -9.46 -5.28
CA MET A 193 22.41 -10.11 -5.09
C MET A 193 22.29 -11.65 -5.02
N LYS A 194 23.28 -12.36 -5.58
CA LYS A 194 23.42 -13.82 -5.38
C LYS A 194 23.71 -14.14 -3.92
N SER A 195 23.30 -15.33 -3.46
CA SER A 195 23.41 -15.81 -2.06
C SER A 195 24.79 -15.73 -1.42
N ASN A 196 25.84 -15.61 -2.23
CA ASN A 196 27.23 -15.81 -1.85
C ASN A 196 28.04 -14.51 -1.79
N ILE A 197 27.40 -13.35 -2.00
CA ILE A 197 28.11 -12.07 -2.11
C ILE A 197 27.55 -11.12 -1.05
N ASP A 198 28.45 -10.62 -0.22
CA ASP A 198 28.14 -9.64 0.82
C ASP A 198 28.17 -8.21 0.25
N ASP A 199 27.46 -7.28 0.92
CA ASP A 199 27.32 -5.89 0.47
C ASP A 199 28.69 -5.21 0.27
N PHE A 200 29.62 -5.48 1.19
CA PHE A 200 30.99 -4.98 1.16
C PHE A 200 31.84 -5.63 0.07
N ALA A 201 31.61 -6.92 -0.23
CA ALA A 201 32.33 -7.62 -1.28
C ALA A 201 31.98 -7.05 -2.66
N LEU A 202 30.71 -6.73 -2.89
CA LEU A 202 30.26 -6.09 -4.13
C LEU A 202 30.81 -4.66 -4.27
N ALA A 203 30.78 -3.87 -3.19
CA ALA A 203 31.34 -2.52 -3.19
C ALA A 203 32.85 -2.53 -3.48
N ASN A 204 33.61 -3.42 -2.83
CA ASN A 204 35.04 -3.56 -3.06
C ASN A 204 35.37 -4.05 -4.47
N LEU A 205 34.56 -4.95 -5.03
CA LEU A 205 34.75 -5.44 -6.40
C LEU A 205 34.60 -4.29 -7.42
N LEU A 206 33.59 -3.43 -7.22
CA LEU A 206 33.37 -2.24 -8.06
C LEU A 206 34.49 -1.21 -7.92
N ILE A 207 34.93 -0.91 -6.68
CA ILE A 207 36.02 0.05 -6.43
C ILE A 207 37.35 -0.47 -7.00
N SER A 208 37.61 -1.77 -6.94
CA SER A 208 38.88 -2.36 -7.43
C SER A 208 39.01 -2.40 -8.95
N LYS A 209 37.89 -2.42 -9.68
CA LYS A 209 37.87 -2.54 -11.15
C LYS A 209 37.54 -1.24 -11.87
N VAL A 210 36.95 -0.25 -11.19
CA VAL A 210 36.56 1.02 -11.80
C VAL A 210 37.36 2.16 -11.18
N GLU A 211 38.23 2.79 -11.97
CA GLU A 211 38.93 4.00 -11.56
C GLU A 211 37.96 5.18 -11.40
N ASN A 212 38.11 5.98 -10.33
CA ASN A 212 37.29 7.16 -10.02
C ASN A 212 35.77 6.89 -9.92
N CYS A 213 35.38 5.91 -9.09
CA CYS A 213 34.00 5.51 -8.89
C CYS A 213 33.56 5.68 -7.43
N ASP A 214 32.47 6.40 -7.21
CA ASP A 214 31.79 6.46 -5.91
C ASP A 214 30.59 5.51 -5.92
N VAL A 215 30.62 4.52 -5.01
CA VAL A 215 29.60 3.48 -4.91
C VAL A 215 28.80 3.65 -3.62
N ALA A 216 27.48 3.83 -3.75
CA ALA A 216 26.57 3.88 -2.63
C ALA A 216 25.56 2.72 -2.71
N LEU A 217 25.62 1.82 -1.72
CA LEU A 217 24.70 0.70 -1.61
C LEU A 217 23.64 0.97 -0.53
N THR A 218 22.37 0.98 -0.91
CA THR A 218 21.26 1.23 0.04
C THR A 218 20.27 0.09 0.05
N LYS A 219 19.92 -0.36 1.27
CA LYS A 219 18.86 -1.36 1.51
C LYS A 219 17.45 -0.77 1.51
N ARG A 220 17.34 0.56 1.43
CA ARG A 220 16.05 1.26 1.46
C ARG A 220 15.63 1.57 0.04
N ALA A 221 14.45 1.09 -0.36
CA ALA A 221 13.73 1.63 -1.49
C ALA A 221 13.70 3.15 -1.36
N LYS A 222 14.39 3.87 -2.27
CA LYS A 222 14.35 5.33 -2.29
C LYS A 222 12.90 5.67 -2.62
N LYS A 223 12.10 5.99 -1.60
CA LYS A 223 10.70 6.37 -1.73
C LYS A 223 10.67 7.48 -2.78
N ARG A 224 10.17 7.18 -3.99
CA ARG A 224 10.03 8.16 -5.07
C ARG A 224 9.23 9.32 -4.48
N LYS A 225 9.92 10.41 -4.10
CA LYS A 225 9.28 11.72 -4.00
C LYS A 225 9.00 12.11 -5.46
N ASN A 226 7.87 11.62 -5.97
CA ASN A 226 7.27 12.27 -7.11
C ASN A 226 6.80 13.64 -6.62
N LEU A 227 7.17 14.64 -7.42
CA LEU A 227 6.98 16.07 -7.29
C LEU A 227 5.64 16.48 -6.67
#